data_AF-A0A2C9CJQ4-F1
#
_entry.id   AF-A0A2C9CJQ4-F1
#
_cell.length_a   1.000
_cell.length_b   1.000
_cell.length_c   1.000
_cell.angle_alpha   90.00
_cell.angle_beta   90.00
_cell.angle_gamma   90.00
#
_symmetry.space_group_name_H-M   'P 1'
#
loop_
_entity.id
_entity.type
_entity.pdbx_description
1 polymer ?
#
loop_
_entity_poly.entity_id
_entity_poly.type
_entity_poly.pdbx_seq_one_letter_code
_entity_poly.pdbx_strand_id
1 'polypeptide(L)'
;MCQNNINAQSHSSLDNDIINDTILKWSKIKDILEQMRQSPNNVRFNDLCAVCDNYFGDALQRGSSHRVYKTPWLDNPRINIQNNKGKAKAYQVKQVLMAVERLEIGDKLWH
;
A
#
# COMPACT_ATOMS: atom_id res chain seq x y z
N MET A 1 -15.10 -29.38 -44.56
CA MET A 1 -13.98 -28.56 -44.06
C MET A 1 -14.36 -28.11 -42.66
N CYS A 2 -13.53 -28.44 -41.69
CA CYS A 2 -13.85 -28.45 -40.26
C CYS A 2 -14.08 -27.04 -39.71
N GLN A 3 -15.20 -26.80 -39.03
CA GLN A 3 -15.29 -25.69 -38.08
C GLN A 3 -14.46 -26.03 -36.84
N ASN A 4 -13.39 -25.27 -36.62
CA ASN A 4 -12.62 -25.32 -35.38
C ASN A 4 -13.40 -24.60 -34.27
N ASN A 5 -14.11 -25.37 -33.46
CA ASN A 5 -14.68 -24.94 -32.19
C ASN A 5 -13.60 -25.11 -31.10
N ILE A 6 -12.99 -24.01 -30.68
CA ILE A 6 -12.15 -23.94 -29.49
C ILE A 6 -12.74 -22.96 -28.46
N ASN A 7 -14.01 -23.13 -28.08
CA ASN A 7 -14.47 -22.59 -26.80
C ASN A 7 -14.03 -23.56 -25.69
N ALA A 8 -12.77 -23.40 -25.26
CA ALA A 8 -12.24 -24.06 -24.08
C ALA A 8 -12.92 -23.50 -22.82
N GLN A 9 -13.36 -24.41 -21.97
CA GLN A 9 -14.13 -24.15 -20.76
C GLN A 9 -13.35 -23.41 -19.66
N SER A 10 -14.09 -22.61 -18.87
CA SER A 10 -13.90 -22.29 -17.45
C SER A 10 -12.56 -21.72 -16.98
N HIS A 11 -12.42 -20.39 -17.05
CA HIS A 11 -11.48 -19.60 -16.24
C HIS A 11 -12.31 -18.85 -15.17
N SER A 12 -12.76 -19.55 -14.11
CA SER A 12 -13.71 -18.96 -13.15
C SER A 12 -13.49 -19.35 -11.69
N SER A 13 -12.35 -19.96 -11.37
CA SER A 13 -12.00 -20.29 -9.97
C SER A 13 -10.73 -19.56 -9.52
N LEU A 14 -9.70 -19.51 -10.36
CA LEU A 14 -8.45 -18.77 -10.06
C LEU A 14 -8.66 -17.25 -9.98
N ASP A 15 -9.54 -16.69 -10.83
CA ASP A 15 -9.84 -15.25 -10.80
C ASP A 15 -10.57 -14.85 -9.51
N ASN A 16 -11.46 -15.71 -9.00
CA ASN A 16 -12.23 -15.43 -7.78
C ASN A 16 -11.34 -15.44 -6.54
N ASP A 17 -10.37 -16.35 -6.46
CA ASP A 17 -9.41 -16.40 -5.34
C ASP A 17 -8.46 -15.20 -5.36
N ILE A 18 -8.02 -14.77 -6.55
CA ILE A 18 -7.22 -13.55 -6.73
C ILE A 18 -8.03 -12.30 -6.35
N ILE A 19 -9.29 -12.20 -6.80
CA ILE A 19 -10.19 -11.09 -6.46
C ILE A 19 -10.40 -11.04 -4.94
N ASN A 20 -10.65 -12.18 -4.30
CA ASN A 20 -10.83 -12.27 -2.85
C ASN A 20 -9.56 -11.86 -2.08
N ASP A 21 -8.38 -12.34 -2.46
CA ASP A 21 -7.11 -11.95 -1.82
C ASP A 21 -6.88 -10.43 -1.93
N THR A 22 -7.15 -9.87 -3.12
CA THR A 22 -6.93 -8.43 -3.34
C THR A 22 -7.92 -7.59 -2.53
N ILE A 23 -9.21 -7.98 -2.46
CA ILE A 23 -10.22 -7.33 -1.60
C ILE A 23 -9.82 -7.39 -0.14
N LEU A 24 -9.40 -8.57 0.35
CA LEU A 24 -8.96 -8.76 1.73
C LEU A 24 -7.73 -7.89 2.06
N LYS A 25 -6.76 -7.82 1.15
CA LYS A 25 -5.58 -6.96 1.29
C LYS A 25 -5.96 -5.49 1.36
N TRP A 26 -6.84 -5.00 0.49
CA TRP A 26 -7.28 -3.60 0.52
C TRP A 26 -8.07 -3.25 1.77
N SER A 27 -8.94 -4.14 2.26
CA SER A 27 -9.67 -3.94 3.51
C SER A 27 -8.71 -3.74 4.68
N LYS A 28 -7.71 -4.62 4.79
CA LYS A 28 -6.69 -4.54 5.85
C LYS A 28 -5.90 -3.24 5.80
N ILE A 29 -5.54 -2.76 4.61
CA ILE A 29 -4.82 -1.48 4.46
C ILE A 29 -5.69 -0.30 4.92
N LYS A 30 -7.00 -0.32 4.63
CA LYS A 30 -7.94 0.70 5.11
C LYS A 30 -8.05 0.71 6.64
N ASP A 31 -8.13 -0.45 7.26
CA ASP A 31 -8.18 -0.57 8.72
C ASP A 31 -6.92 0.01 9.38
N ILE A 32 -5.75 -0.28 8.80
CA ILE A 32 -4.47 0.28 9.26
C ILE A 32 -4.45 1.80 9.09
N LEU A 33 -4.92 2.34 7.96
CA LEU A 33 -4.99 3.78 7.72
C LEU A 33 -5.88 4.48 8.75
N GLU A 34 -7.01 3.89 9.09
CA GLU A 34 -7.90 4.43 10.12
C GLU A 34 -7.21 4.42 11.50
N GLN A 35 -6.54 3.32 11.85
CA GLN A 35 -5.72 3.25 13.06
C GLN A 35 -4.63 4.33 13.08
N MET A 36 -3.95 4.57 11.95
CA MET A 36 -2.92 5.62 11.83
C MET A 36 -3.50 7.01 12.09
N ARG A 37 -4.72 7.29 11.63
CA ARG A 37 -5.42 8.57 11.86
C ARG A 37 -5.81 8.74 13.32
N GLN A 38 -6.36 7.70 13.94
CA GLN A 38 -6.84 7.73 15.33
C GLN A 38 -5.69 7.73 16.36
N SER A 39 -4.65 6.92 16.12
CA SER A 39 -3.57 6.71 17.08
C SER A 39 -2.20 6.61 16.41
N PRO A 40 -1.66 7.75 15.90
CA PRO A 40 -0.39 7.75 15.18
C PRO A 40 0.81 7.32 16.03
N ASN A 41 0.71 7.40 17.37
CA ASN A 41 1.74 6.94 18.30
C ASN A 41 1.75 5.41 18.49
N ASN A 42 0.70 4.70 18.07
CA ASN A 42 0.50 3.29 18.38
C ASN A 42 0.52 2.36 17.14
N VAL A 43 1.18 2.77 16.07
CA VAL A 43 1.23 2.00 14.81
C VAL A 43 2.43 1.05 14.82
N ARG A 44 2.23 -0.22 14.46
CA ARG A 44 3.37 -1.17 14.32
C ARG A 44 4.20 -0.78 13.11
N PHE A 45 5.52 -0.96 13.20
CA PHE A 45 6.41 -0.64 12.09
C PHE A 45 6.03 -1.39 10.80
N ASN A 46 5.66 -2.68 10.92
CA ASN A 46 5.28 -3.51 9.78
C ASN A 46 3.95 -3.06 9.15
N ASP A 47 3.01 -2.55 9.94
CA ASP A 47 1.74 -2.04 9.42
C ASP A 47 1.98 -0.76 8.60
N LEU A 48 2.85 0.13 9.10
CA LEU A 48 3.28 1.30 8.33
C LEU A 48 4.03 0.91 7.04
N CYS A 49 4.89 -0.12 7.10
CA CYS A 49 5.54 -0.67 5.90
C CYS A 49 4.51 -1.16 4.88
N ALA A 50 3.48 -1.90 5.32
CA ALA A 50 2.47 -2.45 4.42
C ALA A 50 1.68 -1.36 3.70
N VAL A 51 1.34 -0.26 4.40
CA VAL A 51 0.71 0.92 3.78
C VAL A 51 1.65 1.54 2.75
N CYS A 52 2.92 1.77 3.11
CA CYS A 52 3.89 2.34 2.18
C CYS A 52 4.12 1.45 0.95
N ASP A 53 4.26 0.14 1.13
CA ASP A 53 4.43 -0.83 0.05
C ASP A 53 3.22 -0.82 -0.90
N ASN A 54 2.00 -0.59 -0.38
CA ASN A 54 0.77 -0.54 -1.16
C ASN A 54 0.61 0.78 -1.96
N TYR A 55 1.00 1.92 -1.39
CA TYR A 55 0.79 3.25 -2.01
C TYR A 55 1.99 3.76 -2.80
N PHE A 56 3.21 3.49 -2.34
CA PHE A 56 4.46 3.99 -2.94
C PHE A 56 5.24 2.91 -3.70
N GLY A 57 4.81 1.65 -3.60
CA GLY A 57 5.52 0.50 -4.15
C GLY A 57 6.73 0.08 -3.31
N ASP A 58 7.63 -0.67 -3.92
CA ASP A 58 8.79 -1.22 -3.21
C ASP A 58 9.74 -0.13 -2.67
N ALA A 59 10.20 -0.35 -1.43
CA ALA A 59 11.21 0.49 -0.83
C ALA A 59 12.53 0.45 -1.63
N LEU A 60 13.09 1.63 -1.91
CA LEU A 60 14.41 1.77 -2.55
C LEU A 60 15.53 1.19 -1.70
N GLN A 61 15.39 1.29 -0.37
CA GLN A 61 16.31 0.71 0.59
C GLN A 61 15.53 -0.02 1.65
N ARG A 62 15.83 -1.30 1.85
CA ARG A 62 15.19 -2.18 2.84
C ARG A 62 16.24 -2.62 3.87
N GLY A 63 16.21 -2.01 5.05
CA GLY A 63 16.93 -2.47 6.24
C GLY A 63 15.99 -3.23 7.18
N SER A 64 16.56 -3.87 8.20
CA SER A 64 15.78 -4.52 9.27
C SER A 64 15.04 -3.51 10.17
N SER A 65 15.58 -2.30 10.30
CA SER A 65 15.07 -1.25 11.18
C SER A 65 14.65 0.03 10.44
N HIS A 66 14.91 0.15 9.14
CA HIS A 66 14.52 1.33 8.36
C HIS A 66 14.15 0.97 6.92
N ARG A 67 13.27 1.77 6.32
CA ARG A 67 12.93 1.69 4.90
C ARG A 67 12.83 3.07 4.30
N VAL A 68 13.24 3.20 3.03
CA VAL A 68 13.17 4.46 2.28
C VAL A 68 12.29 4.26 1.04
N TYR A 69 11.26 5.09 0.91
CA TYR A 69 10.32 5.07 -0.21
C TYR A 69 10.48 6.29 -1.10
N LYS A 70 10.28 6.07 -2.40
CA LYS A 70 10.16 7.14 -3.40
C LYS A 70 8.70 7.53 -3.53
N THR A 71 8.42 8.83 -3.50
CA THR A 71 7.08 9.33 -3.83
C THR A 71 6.99 9.69 -5.32
N PRO A 72 5.80 9.65 -5.93
CA PRO A 72 5.68 9.85 -7.38
C PRO A 72 5.71 11.32 -7.84
N TRP A 73 5.89 12.30 -6.96
CA TRP A 73 5.94 13.72 -7.34
C TRP A 73 7.39 14.29 -7.39
N LEU A 74 7.55 15.35 -8.21
CA LEU A 74 8.84 15.75 -8.81
C LEU A 74 9.89 16.29 -7.82
N ASP A 75 9.48 16.82 -6.67
CA ASP A 75 10.36 17.57 -5.75
C ASP A 75 11.20 16.68 -4.79
N ASN A 76 11.45 15.43 -5.19
CA ASN A 76 12.21 14.39 -4.46
C ASN A 76 11.94 14.25 -2.92
N PRO A 77 10.69 14.22 -2.43
CA PRO A 77 10.44 13.91 -1.03
C PRO A 77 10.46 12.40 -0.84
N ARG A 78 11.47 11.94 -0.13
CA ARG A 78 11.61 10.55 0.28
C ARG A 78 10.95 10.36 1.63
N ILE A 79 10.24 9.26 1.80
CA ILE A 79 9.71 8.87 3.10
C ILE A 79 10.67 7.85 3.69
N ASN A 80 11.40 8.26 4.73
CA ASN A 80 12.23 7.36 5.52
C ASN A 80 11.46 6.97 6.79
N ILE A 81 11.06 5.70 6.88
CA ILE A 81 10.41 5.14 8.06
C ILE A 81 11.41 4.34 8.89
N GLN A 82 11.31 4.44 10.21
CA GLN A 82 12.22 3.80 11.14
C GLN A 82 11.43 3.02 12.20
N ASN A 83 11.96 1.85 12.52
CA ASN A 83 11.48 1.00 13.59
C ASN A 83 12.01 1.53 14.93
N ASN A 84 11.11 1.71 15.88
CA ASN A 84 11.40 1.99 17.26
C ASN A 84 10.72 0.91 18.12
N LYS A 85 11.47 -0.11 18.53
CA LYS A 85 11.00 -1.22 19.39
C LYS A 85 9.70 -1.89 18.89
N GLY A 86 9.59 -2.10 17.57
CA GLY A 86 8.43 -2.72 16.92
C GLY A 86 7.33 -1.74 16.49
N LYS A 87 7.46 -0.45 16.83
CA LYS A 87 6.52 0.62 16.45
C LYS A 87 7.14 1.58 15.46
N ALA A 88 6.31 2.24 14.67
CA ALA A 88 6.73 3.37 13.86
C ALA A 88 6.85 4.64 14.71
N LYS A 89 7.69 5.59 14.29
CA LYS A 89 7.72 6.91 14.93
C LYS A 89 6.50 7.71 14.47
N ALA A 90 5.79 8.34 15.41
CA ALA A 90 4.51 9.00 15.13
C ALA A 90 4.58 10.11 14.08
N TYR A 91 5.69 10.85 14.01
CA TYR A 91 5.87 11.86 12.96
C TYR A 91 5.97 11.22 11.57
N GLN A 92 6.56 10.02 11.45
CA GLN A 92 6.67 9.30 10.18
C GLN A 92 5.30 8.77 9.76
N VAL A 93 4.48 8.33 10.72
CA VAL A 93 3.08 7.97 10.47
C VAL A 93 2.32 9.16 9.88
N LYS A 94 2.46 10.36 10.48
CA LYS A 94 1.83 11.59 9.97
C LYS A 94 2.33 11.97 8.58
N GLN A 95 3.63 11.85 8.32
CA GLN A 95 4.21 12.09 6.99
C GLN A 95 3.61 11.16 5.93
N VAL A 96 3.43 9.87 6.27
CA VAL A 96 2.78 8.91 5.38
C VAL A 96 1.32 9.25 5.14
N LEU A 97 0.56 9.64 6.18
CA LEU A 97 -0.83 10.06 6.00
C LEU A 97 -0.98 11.24 5.04
N MET A 98 -0.13 12.27 5.18
CA MET A 98 -0.14 13.42 4.27
C MET A 98 0.23 13.02 2.83
N ALA A 99 1.18 12.10 2.69
CA ALA A 99 1.59 11.58 1.39
C ALA A 99 0.48 10.76 0.71
N VAL A 100 -0.22 9.91 1.47
CA VAL A 100 -1.37 9.14 0.99
C VAL A 100 -2.50 10.07 0.58
N GLU A 101 -2.84 11.05 1.41
CA GLU A 101 -3.89 12.04 1.12
C GLU A 101 -3.57 12.82 -0.16
N ARG A 102 -2.31 13.21 -0.38
CA ARG A 102 -1.87 13.86 -1.62
C ARG A 102 -2.08 12.98 -2.85
N LEU A 103 -1.82 11.68 -2.75
CA LEU A 103 -2.05 10.73 -3.85
C LEU A 103 -3.53 10.58 -4.16
N GLU A 104 -4.36 10.42 -3.13
CA GLU A 104 -5.81 10.25 -3.29
C GLU A 104 -6.49 11.53 -3.80
N ILE A 105 -6.01 12.72 -3.41
CA ILE A 105 -6.49 14.00 -3.96
C ILE A 105 -6.00 14.19 -5.39
N GLY A 106 -4.72 13.89 -5.65
CA GLY A 106 -4.17 13.94 -7.01
C GLY A 106 -4.99 13.08 -7.97
N ASP A 107 -5.30 11.85 -7.58
CA ASP A 107 -6.16 10.92 -8.33
C ASP A 107 -7.54 11.51 -8.64
N LYS A 108 -8.18 12.14 -7.64
CA LYS A 108 -9.51 12.78 -7.80
C LYS A 108 -9.52 14.05 -8.66
N LEU A 109 -8.40 14.76 -8.77
CA LEU A 109 -8.30 16.00 -9.54
C LEU A 109 -8.05 15.77 -11.05
N TRP A 110 -7.74 14.54 -11.45
CA TRP A 110 -7.50 14.16 -12.85
C TRP A 110 -8.71 13.50 -13.54
N HIS A 111 -9.85 13.38 -12.86
CA HIS A 111 -11.12 12.87 -13.39
C HIS A 111 -12.20 13.95 -13.40
#